data_AF-A0A7S3GZZ1-F1
#
_entry.id   AF-A0A7S3GZZ1-F1
#
_cell.length_a   1.000
_cell.length_b   1.000
_cell.length_c   1.000
_cell.angle_alpha   90.00
_cell.angle_beta   90.00
_cell.angle_gamma   90.00
#
_symmetry.space_group_name_H-M   'P 1'
#
loop_
_entity.id
_entity.type
_entity.pdbx_description
1 polymer ?
#
loop_
_entity_poly.entity_id
_entity_poly.type
_entity_poly.pdbx_seq_one_letter_code
_entity_poly.pdbx_strand_id
1 'polypeptide(L)'
;RWIPMSVSAANHMQIQILLIDQVTAGKAREVLQETTKRYLPKVSLKRIKTHAEVFEHMNDSAETPYVYFEVPGDNSAKGRQTERYMYAGVDGEGPRIPINFGRQVACDLLGLDRKVDWRACTEERDAEKDLA
;
A
#
# COMPACT_ATOMS: atom_id res chain seq x y z
N ARG A 1 11.99 9.00 -1.22
CA ARG A 1 11.39 9.82 -0.14
C ARG A 1 10.65 8.86 0.80
N TRP A 2 10.69 9.08 2.11
CA TRP A 2 10.09 8.21 3.12
C TRP A 2 8.87 8.90 3.74
N ILE A 3 7.90 8.14 4.26
CA ILE A 3 6.84 8.68 5.10
C ILE A 3 7.53 9.32 6.32
N PRO A 4 7.32 10.62 6.57
CA PRO A 4 7.97 11.30 7.68
C PRO A 4 7.47 10.74 9.01
N MET A 5 8.39 10.43 9.93
CA MET A 5 8.08 9.98 11.29
C MET A 5 7.82 11.15 12.25
N SER A 6 7.87 12.39 11.75
CA SER A 6 7.51 13.59 12.50
C SER A 6 6.24 14.19 11.90
N VAL A 7 5.27 14.51 12.77
CA VAL A 7 4.00 15.20 12.47
C VAL A 7 4.16 16.55 11.76
N SER A 8 5.40 17.05 11.62
CA SER A 8 5.74 18.33 10.99
C SER A 8 5.49 18.39 9.48
N ALA A 9 5.26 17.26 8.82
CA ALA A 9 4.79 17.23 7.44
C ALA A 9 3.32 16.77 7.46
N ALA A 10 2.40 17.74 7.50
CA ALA A 10 0.95 17.56 7.49
C ALA A 10 0.46 16.96 6.14
N ASN A 11 0.90 15.73 5.84
CA ASN A 11 0.43 14.99 4.69
C ASN A 11 -0.96 14.44 5.03
N HIS A 12 -1.95 14.77 4.19
CA HIS A 12 -3.28 14.18 4.33
C HIS A 12 -3.22 12.66 4.17
N MET A 13 -4.11 11.96 4.88
CA MET A 13 -4.33 10.53 4.64
C MET A 13 -4.70 10.32 3.17
N GLN A 14 -4.00 9.41 2.51
CA GLN A 14 -4.26 9.05 1.13
C GLN A 14 -4.72 7.59 1.07
N ILE A 15 -5.98 7.38 0.70
CA ILE A 15 -6.52 6.05 0.41
C ILE A 15 -6.52 5.87 -1.10
N GLN A 16 -5.84 4.83 -1.59
CA GLN A 16 -5.76 4.50 -3.01
C GLN A 16 -6.64 3.29 -3.28
N ILE A 17 -7.60 3.43 -4.21
CA ILE A 17 -8.44 2.34 -4.66
C ILE A 17 -8.01 2.00 -6.09
N LEU A 18 -7.63 0.74 -6.30
CA LEU A 18 -7.22 0.24 -7.61
C LEU A 18 -8.20 -0.79 -8.11
N LEU A 19 -8.85 -0.50 -9.23
CA LEU A 19 -9.67 -1.47 -9.94
C LEU A 19 -8.78 -2.35 -10.80
N ILE A 20 -8.89 -3.66 -10.62
CA ILE A 20 -8.11 -4.68 -11.32
C ILE A 20 -9.01 -5.82 -11.76
N ASP A 21 -8.65 -6.46 -12.87
CA ASP A 21 -9.36 -7.65 -13.33
C ASP A 21 -9.18 -8.85 -12.37
N GLN A 22 -9.95 -9.92 -12.58
CA GLN A 22 -9.91 -11.09 -11.71
C GLN A 22 -8.59 -11.89 -11.76
N VAL A 23 -7.90 -11.87 -12.90
CA VAL A 23 -6.62 -12.57 -13.10
C VAL A 23 -5.53 -11.85 -12.32
N THR A 24 -5.47 -10.53 -12.44
CA THR A 24 -4.57 -9.65 -11.70
C THR A 24 -4.85 -9.72 -10.20
N ALA A 25 -6.13 -9.72 -9.80
CA ALA A 25 -6.54 -9.89 -8.41
C ALA A 25 -5.99 -11.18 -7.77
N GLY A 26 -5.93 -12.29 -8.52
CA GLY A 26 -5.40 -13.57 -8.02
C GLY A 26 -3.91 -13.52 -7.63
N LYS A 27 -3.16 -12.53 -8.12
CA LYS A 27 -1.72 -12.34 -7.84
C LYS A 27 -1.45 -11.28 -6.77
N ALA A 28 -2.47 -10.52 -6.34
CA ALA A 28 -2.30 -9.34 -5.49
C ALA A 28 -1.55 -9.62 -4.19
N ARG A 29 -1.86 -10.74 -3.52
CA ARG A 29 -1.18 -11.17 -2.29
C ARG A 29 0.30 -11.49 -2.51
N GLU A 30 0.62 -12.25 -3.55
CA GLU A 30 2.00 -12.63 -3.86
C GLU A 30 2.83 -11.40 -4.22
N VAL A 31 2.29 -10.54 -5.08
CA VAL A 31 2.93 -9.27 -5.45
C VAL A 31 3.17 -8.41 -4.22
N LEU A 32 2.18 -8.22 -3.35
CA LEU A 32 2.35 -7.45 -2.12
C LEU A 32 3.50 -7.99 -1.25
N GLN A 33 3.63 -9.32 -1.12
CA GLN A 33 4.71 -9.95 -0.36
C GLN A 33 6.08 -9.73 -1.02
N GLU A 34 6.18 -9.93 -2.34
CA GLU A 34 7.45 -9.76 -3.07
C GLU A 34 7.89 -8.29 -3.10
N THR A 35 6.97 -7.36 -3.33
CA THR A 35 7.23 -5.91 -3.24
C THR A 35 7.66 -5.52 -1.83
N THR A 36 7.01 -6.07 -0.79
CA THR A 36 7.43 -5.84 0.61
C THR A 36 8.85 -6.32 0.85
N LYS A 37 9.20 -7.55 0.43
CA LYS A 37 10.58 -8.07 0.58
C LYS A 37 11.60 -7.18 -0.11
N ARG A 38 11.27 -6.61 -1.28
CA ARG A 38 12.15 -5.77 -2.08
C ARG A 38 12.37 -4.38 -1.47
N TYR A 39 11.30 -3.71 -1.04
CA TYR A 39 11.36 -2.29 -0.64
C TYR A 39 11.29 -2.05 0.87
N LEU A 40 10.87 -3.06 1.65
CA LEU A 40 10.82 -3.07 3.11
C LEU A 40 11.57 -4.31 3.63
N PRO A 41 12.90 -4.40 3.44
CA PRO A 41 13.65 -5.58 3.84
C PRO A 41 13.51 -5.83 5.34
N LYS A 42 13.35 -7.11 5.72
CA LYS A 42 13.13 -7.57 7.11
C LYS A 42 11.75 -7.22 7.69
N VAL A 43 10.83 -6.67 6.90
CA VAL A 43 9.42 -6.51 7.29
C VAL A 43 8.62 -7.71 6.84
N SER A 44 7.80 -8.21 7.75
CA SER A 44 6.68 -9.10 7.43
C SER A 44 5.39 -8.35 7.73
N LEU A 45 4.49 -8.29 6.74
CA LEU A 45 3.17 -7.68 6.95
C LEU A 45 2.34 -8.54 7.91
N LYS A 46 1.74 -7.91 8.91
CA LYS A 46 0.81 -8.56 9.83
C LYS A 46 -0.54 -8.70 9.14
N ARG A 47 -1.09 -9.91 9.10
CA ARG A 47 -2.47 -10.14 8.67
C ARG A 47 -3.41 -9.77 9.81
N ILE A 48 -4.40 -8.93 9.54
CA ILE A 48 -5.41 -8.53 10.52
C ILE A 48 -6.81 -8.94 10.07
N LYS A 49 -7.72 -9.17 11.02
CA LYS A 49 -9.10 -9.57 10.71
C LYS A 49 -10.04 -8.37 10.68
N THR A 50 -9.83 -7.44 11.61
CA THR A 50 -10.68 -6.25 11.79
C THR A 50 -9.87 -4.96 11.70
N HIS A 51 -10.54 -3.83 11.46
CA HIS A 51 -9.90 -2.53 11.47
C HIS A 51 -9.49 -2.10 12.90
N ALA A 52 -10.13 -2.64 13.93
CA ALA A 52 -9.79 -2.37 15.33
C ALA A 52 -8.35 -2.82 15.67
N GLU A 53 -7.91 -3.94 15.09
CA GLU A 53 -6.54 -4.48 15.25
C GLU A 53 -5.45 -3.52 14.72
N VAL A 54 -5.81 -2.52 13.88
CA VAL A 54 -4.86 -1.50 13.43
C VAL A 54 -4.34 -0.68 14.60
N PHE A 55 -5.25 -0.24 15.49
CA PHE A 55 -4.88 0.55 16.68
C PHE A 55 -3.99 -0.24 17.62
N GLU A 56 -4.34 -1.50 17.87
CA GLU A 56 -3.55 -2.41 18.71
C GLU A 56 -2.11 -2.58 18.18
N HIS A 57 -1.95 -2.63 16.85
CA HIS A 57 -0.63 -2.77 16.22
C HIS A 57 0.17 -1.47 16.09
N MET A 58 -0.44 -0.30 16.34
CA MET A 58 0.24 0.99 16.40
C MET A 58 0.70 1.35 17.83
N ASN A 59 0.54 0.44 18.80
CA ASN A 59 0.82 0.65 20.22
C ASN A 59 0.09 1.89 20.79
N ASP A 60 -1.16 2.11 20.38
CA ASP A 60 -1.98 3.27 20.76
C ASP A 60 -1.36 4.65 20.48
N SER A 61 -0.32 4.71 19.65
CA SER A 61 0.29 5.98 19.22
C SER A 61 -0.23 6.37 17.84
N ALA A 62 -0.90 7.52 17.78
CA ALA A 62 -1.34 8.15 16.54
C ALA A 62 -0.18 8.70 15.69
N GLU A 63 1.03 8.75 16.25
CA GLU A 63 2.23 9.23 15.57
C GLU A 63 2.96 8.11 14.82
N THR A 64 2.63 6.84 15.12
CA THR A 64 3.25 5.67 14.49
C THR A 64 2.94 5.63 12.99
N PRO A 65 3.93 5.79 12.09
CA PRO A 65 3.70 5.69 10.66
C PRO A 65 3.33 4.26 10.30
N TYR A 66 2.28 4.07 9.49
CA TYR A 66 1.84 2.74 9.07
C TYR A 66 1.41 2.69 7.61
N VAL A 67 1.40 1.48 7.06
CA VAL A 67 0.74 1.15 5.80
C VAL A 67 -0.27 0.04 6.02
N TYR A 68 -1.38 0.15 5.31
CA TYR A 68 -2.50 -0.78 5.36
C TYR A 68 -2.91 -1.15 3.94
N PHE A 69 -3.14 -2.43 3.71
CA PHE A 69 -3.55 -2.97 2.42
C PHE A 69 -4.76 -3.86 2.60
N GLU A 70 -5.76 -3.63 1.75
CA GLU A 70 -6.81 -4.62 1.48
C GLU A 70 -6.55 -5.23 0.12
N VAL A 71 -6.44 -6.56 0.06
CA VAL A 71 -6.25 -7.28 -1.19
C VAL A 71 -7.36 -8.31 -1.39
N PRO A 72 -7.73 -8.62 -2.65
CA PRO A 72 -8.63 -9.71 -2.95
C PRO A 72 -8.07 -11.03 -2.42
N GLY A 73 -8.83 -11.72 -1.57
CA GLY A 73 -8.53 -13.04 -1.06
C GLY A 73 -9.07 -14.16 -1.94
N ASP A 74 -8.99 -15.39 -1.44
CA ASP A 74 -9.47 -16.56 -2.15
C ASP A 74 -10.99 -16.52 -2.38
N ASN A 75 -11.42 -17.05 -3.52
CA ASN A 75 -12.83 -17.27 -3.79
C ASN A 75 -13.33 -18.44 -2.94
N SER A 76 -14.29 -18.16 -2.06
CA SER A 76 -15.00 -19.18 -1.28
C SER A 76 -16.44 -19.35 -1.79
N ALA A 77 -17.14 -20.38 -1.34
CA ALA A 77 -18.58 -20.55 -1.60
C ALA A 77 -19.45 -19.36 -1.11
N LYS A 78 -18.91 -18.52 -0.21
CA LYS A 78 -19.55 -17.31 0.31
C LYS A 78 -19.14 -16.03 -0.45
N GLY A 79 -18.47 -16.18 -1.58
CA GLY A 79 -17.88 -15.07 -2.34
C GLY A 79 -16.40 -14.88 -2.05
N ARG A 80 -15.84 -13.85 -2.71
CA ARG A 80 -14.43 -13.48 -2.56
C ARG A 80 -14.22 -12.78 -1.22
N GLN A 81 -13.31 -13.30 -0.40
CA GLN A 81 -12.97 -12.65 0.86
C GLN A 81 -11.99 -11.48 0.62
N THR A 82 -11.94 -10.55 1.57
CA THR A 82 -10.92 -9.50 1.61
C THR A 82 -9.86 -9.89 2.63
N GLU A 83 -8.60 -9.88 2.22
CA GLU A 83 -7.46 -10.04 3.13
C GLU A 83 -6.88 -8.67 3.48
N ARG A 84 -6.54 -8.49 4.75
CA ARG A 84 -6.04 -7.23 5.27
C ARG A 84 -4.65 -7.43 5.84
N TYR A 85 -3.76 -6.54 5.46
CA TYR A 85 -2.36 -6.56 5.85
C TYR A 85 -1.93 -5.19 6.34
N MET A 86 -1.06 -5.16 7.35
CA MET A 86 -0.49 -3.91 7.81
C MET A 86 0.97 -4.03 8.25
N TYR A 87 1.66 -2.89 8.21
CA TYR A 87 2.94 -2.70 8.86
C TYR A 87 2.94 -1.34 9.54
N ALA A 88 3.30 -1.32 10.82
CA ALA A 88 3.53 -0.12 11.60
C ALA A 88 5.04 0.03 11.82
N GLY A 89 5.61 1.17 11.42
CA GLY A 89 7.00 1.51 11.68
C GLY A 89 7.17 1.83 13.14
N VAL A 90 7.84 0.96 13.89
CA VAL A 90 8.13 1.19 15.30
C VAL A 90 9.32 2.14 15.40
N ASP A 91 9.22 3.13 16.29
CA ASP A 91 10.31 4.08 16.53
C ASP A 91 11.59 3.34 16.95
N GLY A 92 12.66 3.52 16.17
CA GLY A 92 13.97 2.90 16.42
C GLY A 92 14.13 1.46 15.95
N GLU A 93 13.05 0.77 15.57
CA GLU A 93 13.09 -0.65 15.18
C GLU A 93 12.31 -0.91 13.87
N GLY A 94 13.03 -0.91 12.74
CA GLY A 94 12.49 -1.30 11.43
C GLY A 94 12.85 -0.36 10.29
N PRO A 95 12.67 -0.79 9.03
CA PRO A 95 12.90 0.09 7.89
C PRO A 95 11.81 1.16 7.81
N ARG A 96 12.21 2.37 7.42
CA ARG A 96 11.27 3.45 7.12
C ARG A 96 10.37 3.06 5.96
N ILE A 97 9.13 3.53 5.96
CA ILE A 97 8.17 3.24 4.89
C ILE A 97 8.40 4.19 3.71
N PRO A 98 8.65 3.71 2.47
CA PRO A 98 8.73 4.57 1.31
C PRO A 98 7.41 5.31 1.08
N ILE A 99 7.45 6.60 0.75
CA ILE A 99 6.23 7.39 0.52
C ILE A 99 5.41 6.84 -0.67
N ASN A 100 6.09 6.25 -1.65
CA ASN A 100 5.48 5.68 -2.84
C ASN A 100 5.21 4.18 -2.69
N PHE A 101 5.31 3.60 -1.48
CA PHE A 101 5.24 2.14 -1.32
C PHE A 101 3.93 1.54 -1.84
N GLY A 102 2.78 2.16 -1.52
CA GLY A 102 1.49 1.72 -2.07
C GLY A 102 1.45 1.75 -3.60
N ARG A 103 2.07 2.78 -4.21
CA ARG A 103 2.19 2.90 -5.67
C ARG A 103 3.18 1.90 -6.27
N GLN A 104 4.25 1.56 -5.56
CA GLN A 104 5.19 0.49 -5.96
C GLN A 104 4.46 -0.85 -6.03
N VAL A 105 3.66 -1.19 -5.01
CA VAL A 105 2.82 -2.40 -5.03
C VAL A 105 1.86 -2.38 -6.22
N ALA A 106 1.17 -1.25 -6.45
CA ALA A 106 0.25 -1.13 -7.57
C ALA A 106 0.94 -1.25 -8.94
N CYS A 107 2.13 -0.66 -9.12
CA CYS A 107 2.88 -0.75 -10.37
C CYS A 107 3.43 -2.15 -10.60
N ASP A 108 4.00 -2.80 -9.57
CA ASP A 108 4.48 -4.17 -9.65
C ASP A 108 3.32 -5.12 -10.01
N LEU A 109 2.11 -4.88 -9.45
CA LEU A 109 0.91 -5.68 -9.73
C LEU A 109 0.43 -5.55 -11.18
N LEU A 110 0.54 -4.36 -11.74
CA LEU A 110 0.09 -4.05 -13.10
C LEU A 110 1.19 -4.22 -14.16
N GLY A 111 2.42 -4.52 -13.78
CA GLY A 111 3.58 -4.53 -14.68
C GLY A 111 3.90 -3.14 -15.25
N LEU A 112 3.68 -2.08 -14.46
CA LEU A 112 3.81 -0.67 -14.86
C LEU A 112 4.94 0.05 -14.11
N ASP A 113 6.10 -0.58 -13.96
CA ASP A 113 7.23 -0.08 -13.15
C ASP A 113 7.65 1.36 -13.48
N ARG A 114 7.56 1.76 -14.75
CA ARG A 114 7.85 3.12 -15.20
C ARG A 114 6.92 4.19 -14.61
N LYS A 115 5.76 3.80 -14.07
CA LYS A 115 4.75 4.71 -13.50
C LYS A 115 4.87 4.88 -11.99
N VAL A 116 5.89 4.28 -11.35
CA VAL A 116 6.13 4.42 -9.90
C VAL A 116 6.35 5.88 -9.52
N ASP A 117 7.06 6.65 -10.36
CA ASP A 117 7.15 8.09 -10.19
C ASP A 117 5.94 8.78 -10.84
N TRP A 118 5.03 9.27 -10.00
CA TRP A 118 3.83 9.97 -10.46
C TRP A 118 4.15 11.26 -11.20
N ARG A 119 5.31 11.89 -10.91
CA ARG A 119 5.71 13.14 -11.57
C ARG A 119 6.01 12.91 -13.04
N ALA A 120 6.55 11.73 -13.36
CA ALA A 120 6.80 11.30 -14.73
C ALA A 120 5.51 10.92 -15.48
N CYS A 121 4.36 10.89 -14.79
CA CYS A 121 3.04 10.59 -15.36
C CYS A 121 2.14 11.84 -15.43
N THR A 122 2.70 13.04 -15.20
CA THR A 122 1.92 14.27 -15.28
C THR A 122 1.79 14.64 -16.76
N GLU A 123 0.58 14.48 -17.30
CA GLU A 123 0.27 14.93 -18.67
C GLU A 123 0.03 16.44 -18.69
N GLU A 124 0.21 17.07 -19.85
CA GLU A 124 -0.17 18.47 -20.02
C GLU A 124 -1.70 18.60 -19.93
N ARG A 125 -2.17 19.69 -19.32
CA ARG A 125 -3.60 19.94 -19.01
C ARG A 125 -4.53 19.77 -20.22
N ASP A 126 -4.02 20.05 -21.42
CA ASP A 126 -4.82 19.95 -22.64
C ASP A 126 -4.92 18.51 -23.16
N ALA A 127 -3.93 17.64 -22.88
CA ALA A 127 -3.99 16.21 -23.17
C ALA A 127 -4.88 15.42 -22.19
N GLU A 128 -5.04 15.91 -20.95
CA GLU A 128 -5.89 15.28 -19.94
C GLU A 128 -7.39 15.38 -20.27
N LYS A 129 -7.81 16.41 -21.01
CA LYS A 129 -9.22 16.61 -21.41
C LYS A 129 -9.77 15.54 -22.35
N ASP A 130 -8.90 14.90 -23.13
CA ASP A 130 -9.31 13.89 -24.12
C ASP A 130 -9.36 12.47 -23.51
N LEU A 131 -8.98 12.31 -22.24
CA LEU A 131 -8.92 11.02 -21.53
C LEU A 131 -10.09 10.81 -20.54
N ALA A 132 -10.90 11.83 -20.30
CA ALA A 132 -12.06 11.82 -19.38
C ALA A 132 -13.39 11.65 -20.13
#